data_AF-A0A924L9X3-F1
#
_entry.id   AF-A0A924L9X3-F1
#
_cell.length_a   1.000
_cell.length_b   1.000
_cell.length_c   1.000
_cell.angle_alpha   90.00
_cell.angle_beta   90.00
_cell.angle_gamma   90.00
#
_symmetry.space_group_name_H-M   'P 1'
#
loop_
_entity.id
_entity.type
_entity.pdbx_description
1 polymer ?
#
loop_
_entity_poly.entity_id
_entity_poly.type
_entity_poly.pdbx_seq_one_letter_code
_entity_poly.pdbx_strand_id
1 'polypeptide(L)'
;MATDRTPHTDRSVEKSVKAVATAVGGTFLLVGILGFVPGITTNYDTLTFASHDSGAKLLGLFQVSILHNIVHLLFGVAGLAAARQVRQVVPYLLGGAAVYLLLTIYGILIDQNSSANFVPVNS
;
A
#
# COMPACT_ATOMS: atom_id res chain seq x y z
N MET A 1 -31.93 -7.05 27.22
CA MET A 1 -32.17 -5.76 26.54
C MET A 1 -31.45 -5.82 25.20
N ALA A 2 -32.15 -6.24 24.15
CA ALA A 2 -31.60 -6.32 22.79
C ALA A 2 -31.73 -4.94 22.15
N THR A 3 -30.61 -4.32 21.81
CA THR A 3 -30.60 -3.07 21.03
C THR A 3 -31.03 -3.41 19.61
N ASP A 4 -32.26 -3.05 19.27
CA ASP A 4 -32.83 -3.17 17.93
C ASP A 4 -32.10 -2.20 16.98
N ARG A 5 -31.07 -2.70 16.30
CA ARG A 5 -30.43 -1.95 15.22
C ARG A 5 -31.31 -2.09 14.00
N THR A 6 -31.86 -0.98 13.52
CA THR A 6 -32.66 -1.00 12.29
C THR A 6 -31.83 -1.54 11.10
N PRO A 7 -32.38 -2.41 10.25
CA PRO A 7 -31.65 -3.04 9.12
C PRO A 7 -30.98 -2.06 8.14
N HIS A 8 -31.45 -0.81 8.11
CA HIS A 8 -30.85 0.25 7.30
C HIS A 8 -29.49 0.70 7.83
N THR A 9 -29.33 0.80 9.15
CA THR A 9 -28.08 1.21 9.78
C THR A 9 -26.99 0.16 9.58
N ASP A 10 -27.32 -1.13 9.76
CA ASP A 10 -26.33 -2.21 9.62
C ASP A 10 -25.78 -2.29 8.18
N ARG A 11 -26.66 -2.25 7.17
CA ARG A 11 -26.21 -2.21 5.76
C ARG A 11 -25.40 -0.97 5.41
N SER A 12 -25.74 0.19 5.99
CA SER A 12 -24.98 1.42 5.80
C SER A 12 -23.57 1.29 6.38
N VAL A 13 -23.45 0.74 7.60
CA VAL A 13 -22.16 0.50 8.26
C VAL A 13 -21.32 -0.48 7.45
N GLU A 14 -21.89 -1.61 7.01
CA GLU A 14 -21.18 -2.58 6.18
C GLU A 14 -20.66 -1.95 4.89
N LYS A 15 -21.48 -1.13 4.22
CA LYS A 15 -21.08 -0.42 3.01
C LYS A 15 -19.91 0.54 3.29
N SER A 16 -19.98 1.32 4.36
CA SER A 16 -18.91 2.24 4.75
C SER A 16 -17.60 1.49 5.06
N VAL A 17 -17.66 0.38 5.79
CA VAL A 17 -16.47 -0.43 6.13
C VAL A 17 -15.82 -1.00 4.86
N LYS A 18 -16.62 -1.55 3.94
CA LYS A 18 -16.11 -2.03 2.65
C LYS A 18 -15.55 -0.90 1.78
N ALA A 19 -16.16 0.29 1.83
CA ALA A 19 -15.68 1.45 1.09
C ALA A 19 -14.28 1.88 1.56
N VAL A 20 -14.00 1.82 2.86
CA VAL A 20 -12.64 2.09 3.39
C VAL A 20 -11.63 1.10 2.83
N ALA A 21 -11.89 -0.21 2.89
CA ALA A 21 -10.98 -1.21 2.32
C ALA A 21 -10.79 -1.03 0.79
N THR A 22 -11.86 -0.66 0.08
CA THR A 22 -11.83 -0.37 -1.35
C THR A 22 -10.97 0.85 -1.65
N ALA A 23 -11.12 1.92 -0.90
CA ALA A 23 -10.35 3.15 -1.09
C ALA A 23 -8.86 2.93 -0.82
N VAL A 24 -8.54 2.24 0.29
CA VAL A 24 -7.15 1.90 0.64
C VAL A 24 -6.56 0.97 -0.44
N GLY A 25 -7.18 -0.18 -0.69
CA GLY A 25 -6.68 -1.13 -1.70
C GLY A 25 -6.61 -0.54 -3.11
N GLY A 26 -7.60 0.27 -3.50
CA GLY A 26 -7.61 1.00 -4.76
C GLY A 26 -6.44 1.97 -4.89
N THR A 27 -6.13 2.71 -3.83
CA THR A 27 -4.96 3.61 -3.80
C THR A 27 -3.66 2.84 -3.98
N PHE A 28 -3.49 1.74 -3.25
CA PHE A 28 -2.33 0.85 -3.37
C PHE A 28 -2.15 0.31 -4.79
N LEU A 29 -3.24 -0.18 -5.37
CA LEU A 29 -3.23 -0.72 -6.72
C LEU A 29 -2.87 0.36 -7.74
N LEU A 30 -3.47 1.54 -7.60
CA LEU A 30 -3.19 2.68 -8.48
C LEU A 30 -1.71 3.07 -8.41
N VAL A 31 -1.15 3.24 -7.21
CA VAL A 31 0.27 3.59 -7.02
C VAL A 31 1.17 2.50 -7.60
N GLY A 32 0.89 1.23 -7.31
CA GLY A 32 1.68 0.11 -7.84
C GLY A 32 1.66 0.03 -9.37
N ILE A 33 0.52 0.34 -10.01
CA ILE A 33 0.42 0.42 -11.48
C ILE A 33 1.21 1.61 -12.01
N LEU A 34 0.98 2.80 -11.45
CA LEU A 34 1.64 4.04 -11.90
C LEU A 34 3.16 3.97 -11.76
N GLY A 35 3.67 3.23 -10.77
CA GLY A 35 5.09 2.92 -10.60
C GLY A 35 5.73 2.29 -11.83
N PHE A 36 4.96 1.57 -12.66
CA PHE A 36 5.41 0.95 -13.91
C PHE A 36 5.07 1.74 -15.18
N VAL A 37 4.58 2.99 -15.07
CA VAL A 37 4.19 3.82 -16.22
C VAL A 37 5.29 4.85 -16.53
N PRO A 38 5.99 4.72 -17.68
CA PRO A 38 6.96 5.73 -18.12
C PRO A 38 6.32 7.11 -18.27
N GLY A 39 7.01 8.16 -17.82
CA GLY A 39 6.53 9.55 -17.86
C GLY A 39 5.78 9.97 -16.58
N ILE A 40 5.05 9.05 -15.94
CA ILE A 40 4.55 9.25 -14.56
C ILE A 40 5.64 8.88 -13.55
N THR A 41 6.32 7.76 -13.77
CA THR A 41 7.59 7.44 -13.11
C THR A 41 8.73 8.00 -13.95
N THR A 42 9.45 8.98 -13.41
CA THR A 42 10.63 9.61 -14.02
C THR A 42 11.88 8.76 -13.79
N ASN A 43 12.90 8.92 -14.63
CA ASN A 43 14.11 8.08 -14.63
C ASN A 43 13.78 6.58 -14.70
N TYR A 44 12.75 6.24 -15.49
CA TYR A 44 12.21 4.89 -15.56
C TYR A 44 13.25 3.84 -15.97
N ASP A 45 14.22 4.24 -16.79
CA ASP A 45 15.39 3.44 -17.21
C ASP A 45 16.29 3.00 -16.04
N THR A 46 16.21 3.70 -14.90
CA THR A 46 16.94 3.37 -13.67
C THR A 46 16.14 2.50 -12.69
N LEU A 47 14.96 2.01 -13.10
CA LEU A 47 14.10 1.17 -12.27
C LEU A 47 14.74 -0.21 -12.04
N THR A 48 15.23 -0.46 -10.82
CA THR A 48 15.89 -1.73 -10.46
C THR A 48 14.97 -2.67 -9.65
N PHE A 49 15.35 -3.95 -9.56
CA PHE A 49 14.50 -4.98 -8.95
C PHE A 49 14.25 -4.74 -7.46
N ALA A 50 15.33 -4.58 -6.68
CA ALA A 50 15.26 -4.34 -5.25
C ALA A 50 16.49 -3.53 -4.84
N SER A 51 16.35 -2.22 -4.60
CA SER A 51 17.39 -1.41 -3.95
C SER A 51 16.95 0.04 -3.74
N HIS A 52 17.53 0.68 -2.72
CA HIS A 52 17.79 2.12 -2.63
C HIS A 52 18.58 2.72 -3.83
N ASP A 53 19.23 1.91 -4.67
CA ASP A 53 19.91 2.38 -5.89
C ASP A 53 18.93 2.70 -7.05
N SER A 54 17.65 2.33 -6.93
CA SER A 54 16.67 2.65 -7.96
C SER A 54 16.48 4.16 -8.04
N GLY A 55 17.01 4.80 -9.09
CA GLY A 55 16.85 6.25 -9.32
C GLY A 55 15.46 6.66 -9.81
N ALA A 56 14.57 5.68 -10.05
CA ALA A 56 13.24 5.88 -10.58
C ALA A 56 12.35 6.54 -9.52
N LYS A 57 11.62 7.59 -9.92
CA LYS A 57 10.77 8.37 -9.01
C LYS A 57 9.35 8.51 -9.55
N LEU A 58 8.37 8.08 -8.76
CA LEU A 58 6.96 8.33 -9.04
C LEU A 58 6.65 9.82 -8.85
N LEU A 59 6.08 10.45 -9.89
CA LEU A 59 5.81 11.88 -9.97
C LEU A 59 7.06 12.76 -9.79
N GLY A 60 8.26 12.20 -9.98
CA GLY A 60 9.52 12.89 -9.67
C GLY A 60 9.81 13.06 -8.18
N LEU A 61 8.93 12.58 -7.30
CA LEU A 61 8.99 12.83 -5.85
C LEU A 61 9.35 11.58 -5.07
N PHE A 62 8.72 10.44 -5.31
CA PHE A 62 8.87 9.25 -4.46
C PHE A 62 9.72 8.20 -5.15
N GLN A 63 10.86 7.85 -4.57
CA GLN A 63 11.66 6.76 -5.12
C GLN A 63 10.87 5.44 -5.13
N VAL A 64 10.96 4.70 -6.23
CA VAL A 64 10.26 3.41 -6.40
C VAL A 64 11.20 2.36 -6.99
N SER A 65 10.89 1.09 -6.75
CA SER A 65 11.58 -0.06 -7.31
C SER A 65 10.56 -1.09 -7.80
N ILE A 66 10.99 -2.10 -8.58
CA ILE A 66 10.08 -3.16 -9.04
C ILE A 66 9.46 -3.88 -7.84
N LEU A 67 10.27 -4.24 -6.83
CA LEU A 67 9.79 -4.89 -5.61
C LEU A 67 8.76 -4.02 -4.88
N HIS A 68 9.03 -2.72 -4.71
CA HIS A 68 8.10 -1.80 -4.05
C HIS A 68 6.76 -1.75 -4.78
N ASN A 69 6.78 -1.60 -6.11
CA ASN A 69 5.56 -1.55 -6.91
C ASN A 69 4.79 -2.88 -6.84
N ILE A 70 5.47 -4.03 -6.90
CA ILE A 70 4.83 -5.35 -6.74
C ILE A 70 4.19 -5.48 -5.36
N VAL A 71 4.87 -5.07 -4.30
CA VAL A 71 4.30 -5.07 -2.94
C VAL A 71 3.04 -4.19 -2.91
N HIS A 72 3.06 -2.99 -3.50
CA HIS A 72 1.87 -2.16 -3.61
C HIS A 72 0.72 -2.84 -4.39
N LEU A 73 1.02 -3.49 -5.51
CA LEU A 73 0.02 -4.24 -6.29
C LEU A 73 -0.61 -5.37 -5.46
N LEU A 74 0.20 -6.14 -4.72
CA LEU A 74 -0.27 -7.21 -3.85
C LEU A 74 -1.17 -6.66 -2.72
N PHE A 75 -0.75 -5.58 -2.08
CA PHE A 75 -1.56 -4.88 -1.07
C PHE A 75 -2.88 -4.36 -1.65
N GLY A 76 -2.85 -3.86 -2.89
CA GLY A 76 -4.04 -3.37 -3.58
C GLY A 76 -5.03 -4.48 -3.89
N VAL A 77 -4.56 -5.57 -4.49
CA VAL A 77 -5.37 -6.76 -4.76
C VAL A 77 -5.95 -7.35 -3.47
N ALA A 78 -5.12 -7.47 -2.41
CA ALA A 78 -5.57 -7.95 -1.11
C ALA A 78 -6.66 -7.05 -0.50
N GLY A 79 -6.53 -5.71 -0.62
CA GLY A 79 -7.52 -4.77 -0.12
C GLY A 79 -8.86 -4.85 -0.86
N LEU A 80 -8.82 -4.95 -2.19
CA LEU A 80 -10.03 -5.15 -3.00
C LEU A 80 -10.68 -6.52 -2.74
N ALA A 81 -9.88 -7.56 -2.47
CA ALA A 81 -10.38 -8.86 -2.07
C ALA A 81 -11.03 -8.81 -0.67
N ALA A 82 -10.39 -8.14 0.30
CA ALA A 82 -10.92 -7.95 1.65
C ALA A 82 -12.22 -7.14 1.65
N ALA A 83 -12.36 -6.14 0.77
CA ALA A 83 -13.58 -5.35 0.62
C ALA A 83 -14.82 -6.19 0.22
N ARG A 84 -14.64 -7.43 -0.24
CA ARG A 84 -15.77 -8.34 -0.54
C ARG A 84 -16.49 -8.81 0.73
N GLN A 85 -15.80 -8.87 1.87
CA GLN A 85 -16.31 -9.43 3.12
C GLN A 85 -15.96 -8.52 4.32
N VAL A 86 -16.98 -8.01 5.04
CA VAL A 86 -16.77 -7.07 6.17
C VAL A 86 -15.80 -7.63 7.21
N ARG A 87 -15.88 -8.93 7.50
CA ARG A 87 -14.98 -9.62 8.46
C ARG A 87 -13.50 -9.52 8.09
N GLN A 88 -13.17 -9.36 6.81
CA GLN A 88 -11.79 -9.31 6.31
C GLN A 88 -11.21 -7.89 6.32
N VAL A 89 -12.06 -6.85 6.44
CA VAL A 89 -11.61 -5.46 6.36
C VAL A 89 -10.70 -5.09 7.52
N VAL A 90 -11.10 -5.41 8.75
CA VAL A 90 -10.31 -5.05 9.94
C VAL A 90 -8.96 -5.79 9.97
N PRO A 91 -8.88 -7.12 9.77
CA PRO A 91 -7.60 -7.81 9.65
C PRO A 91 -6.69 -7.24 8.56
N TYR A 92 -7.24 -6.88 7.39
CA TYR A 92 -6.48 -6.25 6.32
C TYR A 92 -5.89 -4.90 6.75
N LEU A 93 -6.71 -4.01 7.33
CA LEU A 93 -6.26 -2.67 7.75
C LEU A 93 -5.25 -2.75 8.89
N LEU A 94 -5.49 -3.59 9.90
CA LEU A 94 -4.56 -3.77 11.02
C LEU A 94 -3.27 -4.45 10.60
N GLY A 95 -3.36 -5.49 9.76
CA GLY A 95 -2.18 -6.16 9.20
C GLY A 95 -1.34 -5.20 8.36
N GLY A 96 -1.99 -4.39 7.52
CA GLY A 96 -1.30 -3.34 6.78
C GLY A 96 -0.66 -2.30 7.69
N ALA A 97 -1.39 -1.79 8.69
CA ALA A 97 -0.84 -0.84 9.67
C ALA A 97 0.38 -1.42 10.40
N ALA A 98 0.35 -2.70 10.78
CA ALA A 98 1.48 -3.37 11.39
C ALA A 98 2.68 -3.46 10.44
N VAL A 99 2.47 -3.85 9.17
CA VAL A 99 3.54 -3.87 8.16
C VAL A 99 4.14 -2.48 7.97
N TYR A 100 3.31 -1.44 7.86
CA TYR A 100 3.78 -0.07 7.74
C TYR A 100 4.57 0.41 8.96
N LEU A 101 4.11 0.08 10.17
CA LEU A 101 4.84 0.39 11.38
C LEU A 101 6.21 -0.29 11.39
N LEU A 102 6.28 -1.58 11.01
CA LEU A 102 7.54 -2.32 10.93
C LEU A 102 8.49 -1.73 9.87
N LEU A 103 7.98 -1.36 8.70
CA LEU A 103 8.77 -0.72 7.65
C LEU A 103 9.28 0.67 8.08
N THR A 104 8.48 1.44 8.81
CA THR A 104 8.91 2.72 9.40
C THR A 104 10.05 2.50 10.40
N ILE A 105 9.91 1.54 11.32
CA ILE A 105 10.97 1.21 12.28
C ILE A 105 12.23 0.76 11.52
N TYR A 106 12.07 -0.12 10.53
CA TYR A 106 13.16 -0.59 9.69
C TYR A 106 13.91 0.56 8.99
N GLY A 107 13.20 1.51 8.37
CA GLY A 107 13.81 2.65 7.70
C GLY A 107 14.50 3.66 8.64
N ILE A 108 14.12 3.69 9.93
CA ILE A 108 14.81 4.49 10.95
C ILE A 108 16.10 3.80 11.42
N LEU A 109 16.10 2.47 11.50
CA LEU A 109 17.18 1.69 12.11
C LEU A 109 18.27 1.25 11.13
N ILE A 110 17.95 1.10 9.86
CA ILE A 110 18.88 0.60 8.84
C ILE A 110 19.58 1.77 8.14
N ASP A 111 20.90 1.65 7.99
CA ASP A 111 21.70 2.63 7.24
C ASP A 111 21.21 2.70 5.80
N GLN A 112 20.97 3.93 5.35
CA GLN A 112 20.46 4.25 4.02
C GLN A 112 21.39 3.78 2.91
N ASN A 113 22.70 3.61 3.17
CA ASN A 113 23.70 3.14 2.21
C ASN A 113 24.00 1.63 2.31
N SER A 114 23.25 0.91 3.14
CA SER A 114 23.43 -0.54 3.30
C SER A 114 22.75 -1.29 2.15
N SER A 115 23.43 -2.32 1.63
CA SER A 115 22.81 -3.29 0.68
C SER A 115 21.62 -4.04 1.27
N ALA A 116 21.44 -3.99 2.59
CA ALA A 116 20.24 -4.49 3.24
C ALA A 116 19.02 -3.59 2.99
N ASN A 117 19.17 -2.31 2.64
CA ASN A 117 18.06 -1.37 2.50
C ASN A 117 17.25 -1.59 1.21
N PHE A 118 16.13 -2.28 1.35
CA PHE A 118 15.21 -2.56 0.24
C PHE A 118 14.02 -1.58 0.18
N VAL A 119 13.93 -0.62 1.12
CA VAL A 119 12.83 0.33 1.20
C VAL A 119 13.28 1.64 0.53
N PRO A 120 12.70 2.02 -0.62
CA PRO A 120 13.02 3.30 -1.23
C PRO A 120 12.43 4.42 -0.38
N VAL A 121 13.28 5.14 0.33
CA VAL A 121 12.91 6.38 1.04
C VAL A 121 13.74 7.51 0.47
N ASN A 122 13.11 8.66 0.24
CA ASN A 122 13.84 9.83 -0.20
C ASN A 122 14.76 10.36 0.91
N SER A 123 15.97 10.72 0.53
CA SER A 123 16.93 11.53 1.30
C SER A 123 17.11 12.92 0.69
#